data_AF-A0A5K1B1G4-F1
#
_entry.id   AF-A0A5K1B1G4-F1
#
_cell.length_a   1.000
_cell.length_b   1.000
_cell.length_c   1.000
_cell.angle_alpha   90.00
_cell.angle_beta   90.00
_cell.angle_gamma   90.00
#
_symmetry.space_group_name_H-M   'P 1'
#
loop_
_entity.id
_entity.type
_entity.pdbx_description
1 polymer ?
#
loop_
_entity_poly.entity_id
_entity_poly.type
_entity_poly.pdbx_seq_one_letter_code
_entity_poly.pdbx_strand_id
1 'polypeptide(L)' 'QEIVCYEQPRPTVGIHRFIFVLFQQLGRQTVFAPCWRQNFRTRAFAEQYNLGLPVAAVYFNCQRES' A
#
# COMPACT_ATOMS: atom_id res chain seq x y z
N GLN A 1 0.07 14.87 -2.39
CA GLN A 1 -0.38 14.89 -1.00
C GLN A 1 -0.09 13.52 -0.42
N GLU A 2 0.57 13.47 0.73
CA GLU A 2 0.73 12.24 1.50
C GLU A 2 -0.37 12.20 2.56
N ILE A 3 -1.16 11.13 2.58
CA ILE A 3 -2.29 10.96 3.53
C ILE A 3 -1.95 9.98 4.66
N VAL A 4 -0.93 9.15 4.47
CA VAL A 4 -0.34 8.26 5.46
C VAL A 4 1.17 8.35 5.27
N CYS A 5 1.91 8.76 6.30
CA CYS A 5 3.36 8.92 6.19
C CYS A 5 4.06 7.58 5.82
N TYR A 6 5.11 7.63 5.01
CA TYR A 6 5.96 6.46 4.78
C TYR A 6 6.58 5.98 6.09
N GLU A 7 6.54 4.66 6.31
CA GLU A 7 7.19 4.00 7.44
C GLU A 7 8.20 3.00 6.89
N GLN A 8 9.46 3.13 7.30
CA GLN A 8 10.53 2.29 6.74
C GLN A 8 10.32 0.80 7.10
N PRO A 9 10.54 -0.13 6.15
CA PRO A 9 10.58 -1.56 6.41
C PRO A 9 11.50 -1.94 7.57
N ARG A 10 10.98 -2.68 8.56
CA ARG A 10 11.76 -3.26 9.68
C ARG A 10 11.36 -4.72 9.94
N PRO A 11 11.56 -5.64 8.99
CA PRO A 11 11.19 -7.05 9.18
C PRO A 11 12.00 -7.67 10.33
N THR A 12 11.33 -8.48 11.16
CA THR A 12 11.95 -9.13 12.33
C THR A 12 12.29 -10.60 12.07
N VAL A 13 11.48 -11.30 11.26
CA VAL A 13 11.62 -12.73 10.98
C VAL A 13 11.34 -13.01 9.51
N GLY A 14 12.25 -13.72 8.84
CA GLY A 14 12.09 -14.18 7.46
C GLY A 14 12.24 -13.07 6.41
N ILE A 15 11.90 -13.41 5.16
CA ILE A 15 11.93 -12.53 4.00
C ILE A 15 10.52 -12.00 3.74
N HIS A 16 10.37 -10.68 3.75
CA HIS A 16 9.10 -9.97 3.55
C HIS A 16 9.06 -9.32 2.16
N ARG A 17 7.89 -9.35 1.53
CA ARG A 17 7.64 -8.61 0.28
C ARG A 17 7.05 -7.25 0.62
N PHE A 18 7.73 -6.19 0.21
CA PHE A 18 7.22 -4.82 0.28
C PHE A 18 6.77 -4.40 -1.11
N ILE A 19 5.52 -3.96 -1.20
CA ILE A 19 4.80 -3.84 -2.47
C ILE A 19 4.38 -2.39 -2.66
N PHE A 20 4.71 -1.82 -3.82
CA PHE A 20 4.14 -0.57 -4.30
C PHE A 20 3.07 -0.88 -5.35
N VAL A 21 1.88 -0.28 -5.19
CA VAL A 21 0.75 -0.46 -6.10
C VAL A 21 0.24 0.92 -6.49
N LEU A 22 0.09 1.15 -7.80
CA LEU A 22 -0.44 2.40 -8.34
C LEU A 22 -1.83 2.17 -8.91
N PHE A 23 -2.76 3.07 -8.58
CA PHE A 23 -4.13 3.07 -9.06
C PHE A 23 -4.46 4.38 -9.77
N GLN A 24 -5.35 4.31 -10.76
CA GLN A 24 -5.90 5.50 -11.40
C GLN A 24 -7.15 5.95 -10.64
N GLN A 25 -7.13 7.16 -10.09
CA GLN A 25 -8.30 7.73 -9.41
C GLN A 25 -9.31 8.31 -10.43
N LEU A 26 -10.60 8.23 -10.10
CA LEU A 26 -11.67 8.88 -10.87
C LEU A 26 -11.63 10.41 -10.82
N GLY A 27 -10.95 10.98 -9.80
CA GLY A 27 -10.84 12.43 -9.60
C GLY A 27 -9.88 12.78 -8.46
N ARG A 28 -9.67 14.09 -8.24
CA ARG A 28 -8.88 14.59 -7.10
C ARG A 28 -9.70 14.50 -5.81
N GLN A 29 -9.03 14.31 -4.68
CA GLN A 29 -9.65 14.31 -3.34
C GLN A 29 -10.76 13.25 -3.13
N THR A 30 -10.72 12.14 -3.87
CA THR A 30 -11.71 11.04 -3.77
C THR A 30 -11.28 9.88 -2.88
N VAL A 31 -10.04 9.88 -2.39
CA VAL A 31 -9.43 8.76 -1.62
C VAL A 31 -8.95 9.29 -0.28
N PHE A 32 -9.23 8.55 0.79
CA PHE A 32 -8.89 8.93 2.17
C PHE A 32 -8.04 7.85 2.85
N ALA A 33 -7.34 8.25 3.92
CA ALA A 33 -6.45 7.37 4.65
C ALA A 33 -7.25 6.33 5.47
N PRO A 34 -6.78 5.07 5.57
CA PRO A 34 -7.30 4.14 6.55
C PRO A 34 -6.94 4.61 7.97
N CYS A 35 -7.77 4.28 8.95
CA CYS A 35 -7.52 4.65 10.36
C CYS A 35 -6.32 3.90 10.97
N TRP A 36 -5.94 2.75 10.39
CA TRP A 36 -4.93 1.84 10.95
C TRP A 36 -4.09 1.22 9.83
N ARG A 37 -2.80 0.94 10.11
CA ARG A 37 -1.88 0.29 9.15
C ARG A 37 -2.04 -1.22 9.13
N GLN A 38 -2.24 -1.83 10.30
CA GLN A 38 -2.40 -3.26 10.45
C GLN A 38 -3.69 -3.75 9.78
N ASN A 39 -3.68 -4.99 9.29
CA ASN A 39 -4.82 -5.63 8.64
C ASN A 39 -5.36 -4.89 7.40
N PHE A 40 -4.57 -4.01 6.79
CA PHE A 40 -4.93 -3.35 5.53
C PHE A 40 -5.06 -4.37 4.38
N ARG A 41 -6.10 -4.22 3.56
CA ARG A 41 -6.37 -5.08 2.41
C ARG A 41 -6.49 -4.24 1.14
N THR A 42 -5.47 -4.29 0.28
CA THR A 42 -5.40 -3.49 -0.96
C THR A 42 -6.59 -3.68 -1.90
N ARG A 43 -7.13 -4.91 -2.02
CA ARG A 43 -8.30 -5.18 -2.87
C ARG A 43 -9.57 -4.51 -2.35
N ALA A 44 -9.86 -4.66 -1.06
CA ALA A 44 -11.01 -4.03 -0.41
C ALA A 44 -10.92 -2.50 -0.48
N PHE A 45 -9.71 -1.94 -0.34
CA PHE A 45 -9.47 -0.50 -0.52
C PHE A 45 -9.76 -0.03 -1.95
N ALA A 46 -9.32 -0.78 -2.96
CA ALA A 46 -9.59 -0.47 -4.36
C ALA A 46 -11.09 -0.53 -4.68
N GLU A 47 -11.81 -1.51 -4.13
CA GLU A 47 -13.27 -1.62 -4.25
C GLU A 47 -13.98 -0.44 -3.59
N GLN A 48 -13.62 -0.11 -2.34
CA GLN A 48 -14.23 0.99 -1.59
C GLN A 48 -14.13 2.36 -2.31
N TYR A 49 -13.01 2.60 -2.98
CA TYR A 49 -12.74 3.88 -3.65
C TYR A 49 -12.92 3.83 -5.19
N ASN A 50 -13.52 2.76 -5.72
CA ASN A 50 -13.75 2.58 -7.16
C ASN A 50 -12.47 2.77 -8.00
N LEU A 51 -11.35 2.23 -7.53
CA LEU A 51 -10.03 2.38 -8.17
C LEU A 51 -9.79 1.37 -9.30
N GLY A 52 -10.65 0.34 -9.40
CA GLY A 52 -10.50 -0.73 -10.38
C GLY A 52 -9.25 -1.59 -10.15
N LEU A 53 -8.65 -2.06 -11.25
CA LEU A 53 -7.39 -2.82 -11.20
C LEU A 53 -6.18 -1.90 -11.08
N PRO A 54 -5.08 -2.36 -10.47
CA PRO A 54 -3.82 -1.64 -10.47
C PRO A 54 -3.34 -1.34 -11.90
N VAL A 55 -2.85 -0.12 -12.13
CA VAL A 55 -2.20 0.25 -13.40
C VAL A 55 -0.71 -0.09 -13.41
N ALA A 56 -0.10 -0.22 -12.23
CA ALA A 56 1.26 -0.72 -12.06
C ALA A 56 1.43 -1.34 -10.66
N ALA A 57 2.33 -2.32 -10.56
CA ALA A 57 2.75 -2.88 -9.29
C ALA A 57 4.21 -3.34 -9.37
N VAL A 58 4.97 -3.10 -8.31
CA VAL A 58 6.34 -3.59 -8.15
C VAL A 58 6.53 -4.02 -6.70
N TYR A 59 7.40 -4.99 -6.46
CA TYR A 59 7.77 -5.40 -5.12
C TYR A 59 9.26 -5.64 -5.01
N PHE A 60 9.76 -5.56 -3.79
CA PHE A 60 11.10 -6.01 -3.42
C PHE A 60 11.03 -6.88 -2.17
N ASN A 61 12.05 -7.72 -2.01
CA ASN A 61 12.23 -8.53 -0.83
C ASN A 61 13.11 -7.78 0.17
N CYS A 62 12.78 -7.85 1.46
CA CYS A 62 13.56 -7.28 2.54
C CYS A 62 13.54 -8.24 3.74
N GLN A 63 14.67 -8.35 4.42
CA GLN A 63 14.85 -9.15 5.62
C GLN A 63 15.62 -8.34 6.66
N ARG A 64 15.64 -8.81 7.90
CA ARG A 64 16.37 -8.16 8.99
C ARG A 64 17.84 -8.03 8.61
N GLU A 65 18.44 -6.85 8.82
CA GLU A 65 19.89 -6.68 8.71
C GLU A 65 20.59 -7.60 9.72
N SER A 66 21.70 -8.18 9.32
CA SER A 66 22.49 -9.10 10.15
C SER A 66 23.44 -8.34 11.06
#